data_AF-A0A7X2SZR7-F1
#
_entry.id   AF-A0A7X2SZR7-F1
#
_cell.length_a   1.000
_cell.length_b   1.000
_cell.length_c   1.000
_cell.angle_alpha   90.00
_cell.angle_beta   90.00
_cell.angle_gamma   90.00
#
_symmetry.space_group_name_H-M   'P 1'
#
loop_
_entity.id
_entity.type
_entity.pdbx_description
1 polymer ?
#
loop_
_entity_poly.entity_id
_entity_poly.type
_entity_poly.pdbx_seq_one_letter_code
_entity_poly.pdbx_strand_id
1 'polypeptide(L)'
;LFKLELQRVSLGALIISLSMLVDNAILVVEGVKIDHQRGHPLQQAIARMVRRTALPLLGATVIAILAFAPIGLSQDSTGEYCKSLFQVLLIS
;
A
#
# COMPACT_ATOMS: atom_id res chain seq x y z
N LEU A 1 -19.70 1.53 -10.58
CA LEU A 1 -19.08 0.22 -10.35
C LEU A 1 -18.78 -0.03 -8.87
N PHE A 2 -18.48 0.98 -8.05
CA PHE A 2 -18.56 0.91 -6.58
C PHE A 2 -19.26 2.17 -6.06
N LYS A 3 -20.37 2.03 -5.33
CA LYS A 3 -21.05 3.15 -4.64
C LYS A 3 -20.32 3.42 -3.32
N LEU A 4 -19.14 4.03 -3.39
CA LEU A 4 -18.39 4.47 -2.22
C LEU A 4 -18.85 5.89 -1.86
N GLU A 5 -19.61 6.00 -0.78
CA GLU A 5 -19.99 7.29 -0.21
C GLU A 5 -18.79 7.85 0.59
N LEU A 6 -18.41 9.10 0.35
CA LEU A 6 -17.34 9.82 1.06
C LEU A 6 -17.76 10.14 2.50
N GLN A 7 -17.75 9.12 3.35
CA GLN A 7 -17.98 9.23 4.78
C GLN A 7 -16.65 9.38 5.53
N ARG A 8 -16.68 9.85 6.78
CA ARG A 8 -15.47 10.08 7.61
C ARG A 8 -14.53 8.86 7.64
N VAL A 9 -15.09 7.65 7.63
CA VAL A 9 -14.30 6.41 7.61
C VAL A 9 -13.67 6.13 6.24
N SER A 10 -14.35 6.43 5.13
CA SER A 10 -13.76 6.33 3.78
C SER A 10 -12.65 7.37 3.56
N LEU A 11 -12.76 8.56 4.16
CA LEU A 11 -11.68 9.55 4.17
C LEU A 11 -10.48 9.04 4.98
N GLY A 12 -10.72 8.43 6.15
CA GLY A 12 -9.68 7.76 6.92
C GLY A 12 -8.97 6.66 6.13
N ALA A 13 -9.74 5.88 5.35
CA ALA A 13 -9.20 4.85 4.46
C ALA A 13 -8.25 5.40 3.40
N LEU A 14 -8.68 6.49 2.75
CA LEU A 14 -7.89 7.18 1.74
C LEU A 14 -6.59 7.73 2.31
N ILE A 15 -6.61 8.28 3.53
CA ILE A 15 -5.40 8.77 4.20
C ILE A 15 -4.42 7.61 4.45
N ILE A 16 -4.91 6.48 4.97
CA ILE A 16 -4.06 5.30 5.25
C ILE A 16 -3.47 4.73 3.96
N SER A 17 -4.29 4.58 2.91
CA SER A 17 -3.85 4.13 1.60
C SER A 17 -2.79 5.07 1.01
N LEU A 18 -2.99 6.39 1.11
CA LEU A 18 -2.03 7.37 0.63
C LEU A 18 -0.71 7.28 1.40
N SER A 19 -0.75 7.11 2.72
CA SER A 19 0.45 6.89 3.54
C SER A 19 1.22 5.65 3.08
N MET A 20 0.53 4.53 2.87
CA MET A 20 1.17 3.30 2.37
C MET A 20 1.75 3.46 0.95
N LEU A 21 1.07 4.20 0.08
CA LEU A 21 1.55 4.49 -1.27
C LEU A 21 2.85 5.31 -1.24
N VAL A 22 2.86 6.38 -0.42
CA VAL A 22 4.02 7.27 -0.29
C VAL A 22 5.19 6.55 0.37
N ASP A 23 4.95 5.75 1.42
CA ASP A 23 5.99 4.96 2.10
C ASP A 23 6.65 3.97 1.13
N ASN A 24 5.87 3.26 0.32
CA ASN A 24 6.38 2.34 -0.69
C ASN A 24 7.24 3.07 -1.75
N ALA A 25 6.81 4.25 -2.18
CA ALA A 25 7.56 5.06 -3.14
C ALA A 25 8.89 5.58 -2.54
N ILE A 26 8.87 6.05 -1.29
CA ILE A 26 10.06 6.53 -0.58
C ILE A 26 11.10 5.41 -0.46
N LEU A 27 10.67 4.19 -0.06
CA LEU A 27 11.58 3.06 0.09
C LEU A 27 12.32 2.71 -1.22
N VAL A 28 11.63 2.77 -2.36
CA VAL A 28 12.25 2.51 -3.66
C VAL A 28 13.24 3.61 -4.02
N VAL A 29 12.86 4.89 -3.88
CA VAL A 29 13.73 6.03 -4.20
C VAL A 29 14.99 6.03 -3.33
N GLU A 30 14.83 5.80 -2.02
CA GLU A 30 15.93 5.78 -1.07
C GLU A 30 16.87 4.60 -1.34
N GLY A 31 16.31 3.42 -1.64
CA GLY A 31 17.11 2.27 -2.06
C GLY A 31 17.89 2.51 -3.35
N VAL A 32 17.29 3.18 -4.34
CA VAL A 32 17.99 3.56 -5.59
C VAL A 32 19.11 4.55 -5.30
N LYS A 33 18.85 5.55 -4.44
CA LYS A 33 19.85 6.55 -4.04
C LYS A 33 21.04 5.90 -3.33
N ILE A 34 20.80 4.99 -2.40
CA ILE A 34 21.86 4.26 -1.68
C ILE A 34 22.69 3.42 -2.66
N ASP A 35 22.03 2.70 -3.57
CA ASP A 35 22.73 1.86 -4.54
C ASP A 35 23.55 2.69 -5.55
N HIS A 36 23.04 3.86 -5.94
CA HIS A 36 23.77 4.82 -6.76
C HIS A 36 24.98 5.42 -6.02
N GLN A 37 24.82 5.77 -4.74
CA GLN A 37 25.93 6.26 -3.90
C GLN A 37 27.04 5.24 -3.69
N ARG A 38 26.74 3.94 -3.84
CA ARG A 38 27.74 2.85 -3.83
C ARG A 38 28.53 2.75 -5.15
N GLY A 39 28.35 3.69 -6.07
CA GLY A 39 29.09 3.77 -7.34
C GLY A 39 28.41 3.05 -8.50
N HIS A 40 27.19 2.56 -8.33
CA HIS A 40 26.47 1.89 -9.40
C HIS A 40 25.75 2.88 -10.33
N PRO A 41 25.74 2.62 -11.65
CA PRO A 41 25.03 3.48 -12.59
C PRO A 41 23.52 3.44 -12.32
N LEU A 42 22.87 4.59 -12.46
CA LEU A 42 21.46 4.80 -12.08
C LEU A 42 20.51 3.74 -12.67
N GLN A 43 20.69 3.39 -13.95
CA GLN A 43 19.85 2.38 -14.60
C GLN A 43 19.96 0.99 -13.95
N GLN A 44 21.17 0.59 -13.55
CA GLN A 44 21.37 -0.68 -12.85
C GLN A 44 20.82 -0.63 -11.42
N ALA A 45 20.96 0.51 -10.74
CA ALA A 45 20.41 0.71 -9.41
C ALA A 45 18.88 0.59 -9.40
N ILE A 46 18.20 1.21 -10.36
CA ILE A 46 16.74 1.10 -10.53
C ILE A 46 16.34 -0.36 -10.81
N ALA A 47 16.98 -1.03 -11.77
CA ALA A 47 16.64 -2.40 -12.13
C ALA A 47 16.82 -3.40 -10.96
N ARG A 48 17.88 -3.23 -10.17
CA ARG A 48 18.11 -4.05 -8.98
C ARG A 48 17.14 -3.75 -7.85
N MET A 49 16.85 -2.47 -7.62
CA MET A 49 15.88 -2.09 -6.60
C MET A 49 14.51 -2.66 -6.92
N VAL A 50 13.98 -2.44 -8.12
CA VAL A 50 12.67 -3.01 -8.51
C VAL A 50 12.61 -4.52 -8.28
N ARG A 51 13.66 -5.27 -8.65
CA ARG A 51 13.72 -6.73 -8.41
C ARG A 51 13.78 -7.10 -6.93
N ARG A 52 14.48 -6.32 -6.10
CA ARG A 52 14.62 -6.60 -4.66
C ARG A 52 13.38 -6.21 -3.87
N THR A 53 12.72 -5.10 -4.21
CA THR A 53 11.54 -4.61 -3.47
C THR A 53 10.24 -5.23 -3.93
N ALA A 54 10.15 -5.87 -5.09
CA ALA A 54 8.91 -6.48 -5.58
C ALA A 54 8.29 -7.49 -4.60
N LEU A 55 9.07 -8.46 -4.10
CA LEU A 55 8.58 -9.45 -3.14
C LEU A 55 8.24 -8.84 -1.77
N PRO A 56 9.10 -7.99 -1.16
CA PRO A 56 8.76 -7.28 0.07
C PRO A 56 7.50 -6.41 -0.01
N LEU A 57 7.32 -5.66 -1.10
CA LEU A 57 6.15 -4.80 -1.29
C LEU A 57 4.87 -5.62 -1.42
N LEU A 58 4.90 -6.73 -2.19
CA LEU A 58 3.78 -7.66 -2.27
C LEU A 58 3.48 -8.33 -0.92
N GLY A 59 4.51 -8.67 -0.14
CA GLY A 59 4.31 -9.18 1.22
C GLY A 59 3.62 -8.16 2.12
N ALA A 60 4.04 -6.89 2.06
CA ALA A 60 3.45 -5.80 2.83
C ALA A 60 1.98 -5.57 2.46
N THR A 61 1.63 -5.57 1.17
CA THR A 61 0.22 -5.41 0.73
C THR A 61 -0.64 -6.59 1.16
N VAL A 62 -0.15 -7.83 1.04
CA VAL A 62 -0.88 -9.02 1.50
C VAL A 62 -1.11 -8.98 3.01
N ILE A 63 -0.09 -8.61 3.80
CA ILE A 63 -0.22 -8.47 5.26
C ILE A 63 -1.25 -7.40 5.61
N ALA A 64 -1.23 -6.25 4.91
CA ALA A 64 -2.22 -5.20 5.09
C ALA A 64 -3.64 -5.72 4.80
N ILE A 65 -3.84 -6.38 3.66
CA ILE A 65 -5.14 -6.97 3.29
C ILE A 65 -5.60 -7.97 4.36
N LEU A 66 -4.73 -8.85 4.85
CA LEU A 66 -5.05 -9.83 5.88
C LEU A 66 -5.35 -9.20 7.24
N ALA A 67 -4.67 -8.12 7.60
CA ALA A 67 -4.94 -7.39 8.84
C ALA A 67 -6.34 -6.75 8.86
N PHE A 68 -6.83 -6.30 7.69
CA PHE A 68 -8.16 -5.70 7.55
C PHE A 68 -9.25 -6.70 7.10
N ALA A 69 -8.88 -7.92 6.67
CA ALA A 69 -9.79 -8.98 6.26
C ALA A 69 -10.89 -9.35 7.29
N PRO A 70 -10.60 -9.58 8.58
CA PRO A 70 -11.63 -9.92 9.56
C PRO A 70 -12.64 -8.78 9.78
N ILE A 71 -12.22 -7.55 9.54
CA ILE A 71 -13.05 -6.36 9.71
C ILE A 71 -13.95 -6.14 8.47
N GLY A 72 -13.45 -6.45 7.27
CA GLY A 72 -14.24 -6.39 6.03
C GLY A 72 -15.23 -7.55 5.83
N LEU A 73 -15.01 -8.69 6.51
CA LEU A 73 -15.88 -9.88 6.47
C LEU A 73 -16.92 -9.94 7.61
N SER A 74 -16.84 -9.03 8.59
CA SER A 74 -17.82 -8.88 9.67
C SER A 74 -19.13 -8.27 9.16
N GLN A 75 -20.28 -8.82 9.58
CA GLN A 75 -21.63 -8.41 9.17
C GLN A 75 -22.30 -7.39 10.12
N ASP A 76 -21.62 -6.94 11.17
CA ASP A 76 -22.16 -5.93 12.10
C ASP A 76 -22.08 -4.51 11.50
N SER A 77 -22.75 -3.50 12.08
CA SER A 77 -22.70 -2.09 11.62
C SER A 77 -21.29 -1.51 11.46
N THR A 78 -20.26 -2.15 12.05
CA THR A 78 -18.84 -1.84 11.85
C THR A 78 -18.32 -2.30 10.47
N GLY A 79 -18.89 -3.36 9.91
CA GLY A 79 -18.53 -3.97 8.63
C GLY A 79 -18.85 -3.12 7.40
N GLU A 80 -19.92 -2.31 7.41
CA GLU A 80 -20.21 -1.38 6.31
C GLU A 80 -19.10 -0.33 6.13
N TYR A 81 -18.59 0.21 7.25
CA TYR A 81 -17.50 1.18 7.23
C TYR A 81 -16.16 0.56 6.82
N CYS A 82 -15.95 -0.70 7.21
CA CYS A 82 -14.71 -1.42 6.94
C CYS A 82 -14.66 -2.04 5.54
N LYS A 83 -15.81 -2.25 4.91
CA LYS A 83 -15.90 -2.63 3.49
C LYS A 83 -15.32 -1.55 2.57
N SER A 84 -15.61 -0.27 2.85
CA SER A 84 -15.05 0.87 2.12
C SER A 84 -13.53 0.99 2.34
N LEU A 85 -13.06 0.81 3.58
CA LEU A 85 -11.63 0.74 3.93
C LEU A 85 -10.90 -0.36 3.16
N PHE A 86 -11.45 -1.57 3.21
CA PHE A 86 -10.90 -2.74 2.55
C PHE A 86 -10.84 -2.55 1.03
N GLN A 87 -11.90 -2.03 0.40
CA GLN A 87 -11.92 -1.77 -1.03
C GLN A 87 -10.88 -0.73 -1.47
N VAL A 88 -10.68 0.34 -0.68
CA VAL A 88 -9.65 1.33 -0.98
C VAL A 88 -8.27 0.70 -0.87
N LEU A 89 -7.98 -0.03 0.21
CA LEU A 89 -6.70 -0.72 0.40
C LEU A 89 -6.41 -1.77 -0.69
N LEU A 90 -7.43 -2.49 -1.16
CA LEU A 90 -7.28 -3.54 -2.16
C LEU A 90 -7.00 -2.97 -3.57
N ILE A 91 -7.43 -1.73 -3.83
CA ILE A 91 -7.21 -1.02 -5.11
C ILE A 91 -5.87 -0.25 -5.12
N SER A 92 -5.31 0.06 -3.95
CA SER A 92 -4.15 0.94 -3.78
C SER A 92 -2.81 0.25 -3.98
#